data_AF-A0A0L8FLZ7-F1
#
_entry.id   AF-A0A0L8FLZ7-F1
#
_cell.length_a   1.000
_cell.length_b   1.000
_cell.length_c   1.000
_cell.angle_alpha   90.00
_cell.angle_beta   90.00
_cell.angle_gamma   90.00
#
_symmetry.space_group_name_H-M   'P 1'
#
loop_
_entity.id
_entity.type
_entity.pdbx_description
1 polymer ?
#
loop_
_entity_poly.entity_id
_entity_poly.type
_entity_poly.pdbx_seq_one_letter_code
_entity_poly.pdbx_strand_id
1 'polypeptide(L)'
;MPQDIKYAKKYGNRTATFEKEEVTKMRMFGEPGFKLLGFQQQKDVKTHYHIKPTHFIYPEEKSLSGNTCLFSALLDRCLQRGVAPICEYISSKTSAPEYVALLPQ
;
A
#
# COMPACT_ATOMS: atom_id res chain seq x y z
N MET A 1 -6.52 27.93 -20.37
CA MET A 1 -6.43 27.71 -18.90
C MET A 1 -6.41 26.19 -18.67
N PRO A 2 -5.93 25.65 -17.53
CA PRO A 2 -5.89 24.19 -17.32
C PRO A 2 -7.27 23.49 -17.30
N GLN A 3 -8.36 24.26 -17.34
CA GLN A 3 -9.76 23.79 -17.36
C GLN A 3 -10.24 23.41 -18.77
N ASP A 4 -9.49 23.81 -19.81
CA ASP A 4 -9.87 23.58 -21.22
C ASP A 4 -9.28 22.27 -21.79
N ILE A 5 -8.52 21.52 -20.99
CA ILE A 5 -7.80 20.31 -21.41
C ILE A 5 -8.48 19.08 -20.85
N LYS A 6 -8.96 18.20 -21.74
CA LYS A 6 -9.60 16.92 -21.39
C LYS A 6 -8.70 15.73 -21.71
N TYR A 7 -8.85 14.65 -20.96
CA TYR A 7 -8.20 13.38 -21.26
C TYR A 7 -9.07 12.56 -22.21
N ALA A 8 -8.47 11.85 -23.16
CA ALA A 8 -9.22 10.98 -24.07
C ALA A 8 -8.49 9.65 -24.25
N LYS A 9 -9.25 8.56 -24.30
CA LYS A 9 -8.74 7.22 -24.61
C LYS A 9 -9.65 6.53 -25.61
N LYS A 10 -9.07 6.02 -26.70
CA LYS A 10 -9.78 5.34 -27.78
C LYS A 10 -9.89 3.84 -27.48
N TYR A 11 -11.09 3.30 -27.59
CA TYR A 11 -11.43 1.89 -27.45
C TYR A 11 -12.12 1.43 -28.74
N GLY A 12 -11.35 0.79 -29.64
CA GLY A 12 -11.84 0.43 -30.97
C GLY A 12 -12.27 1.66 -31.77
N ASN A 13 -13.54 1.71 -32.18
CA ASN A 13 -14.12 2.83 -32.94
C ASN A 13 -14.76 3.91 -32.06
N ARG A 14 -14.68 3.81 -30.72
CA ARG A 14 -15.26 4.80 -29.79
C ARG A 14 -14.15 5.50 -29.01
N THR A 15 -14.33 6.79 -28.75
CA THR A 15 -13.42 7.59 -27.90
C THR A 15 -14.14 7.93 -26.61
N ALA A 16 -13.55 7.56 -25.47
CA ALA A 16 -14.02 7.98 -24.16
C ALA A 16 -13.21 9.20 -23.71
N THR A 17 -13.90 10.30 -23.42
CA THR A 17 -13.33 11.55 -22.91
C THR A 17 -13.58 11.62 -21.40
N PHE A 18 -12.60 12.11 -20.65
CA PHE A 18 -12.63 12.21 -19.20
C PHE A 18 -12.13 13.59 -18.77
N GLU A 19 -12.76 14.15 -17.75
CA GLU A 19 -12.25 15.32 -17.05
C GLU A 19 -11.07 14.93 -16.15
N LYS A 20 -10.24 15.92 -15.80
CA LYS A 20 -9.09 15.69 -14.91
C LYS A 20 -9.52 15.18 -13.54
N GLU A 21 -10.62 15.69 -12.99
CA GLU A 21 -11.15 15.22 -11.71
C GLU A 21 -11.63 13.77 -11.79
N GLU A 22 -12.24 13.37 -12.92
CA GLU A 22 -12.72 12.00 -13.11
C GLU A 22 -11.57 11.01 -13.13
N VAL A 23 -10.50 11.30 -13.90
CA VAL A 23 -9.29 10.45 -13.92
C VAL A 23 -8.65 10.35 -12.54
N THR A 24 -8.67 11.44 -11.77
CA THR A 24 -8.11 11.47 -10.41
C THR A 24 -8.95 10.62 -9.46
N LYS A 25 -10.29 10.76 -9.50
CA LYS A 25 -11.23 9.96 -8.72
C LYS A 25 -11.13 8.47 -9.05
N MET A 26 -10.95 8.11 -10.33
CA MET A 26 -10.74 6.71 -10.75
C MET A 26 -9.46 6.09 -10.18
N ARG A 27 -8.46 6.90 -9.80
CA ARG A 27 -7.20 6.43 -9.20
C ARG A 27 -7.21 6.48 -7.67
N MET A 28 -8.21 7.09 -7.05
CA MET A 28 -8.36 7.13 -5.60
C MET A 28 -8.98 5.84 -5.10
N PHE A 29 -8.16 4.97 -4.52
CA PHE A 29 -8.62 3.72 -3.89
C PHE A 29 -8.81 3.85 -2.38
N GLY A 30 -8.09 4.76 -1.72
CA GLY A 30 -8.14 4.97 -0.28
C GLY A 30 -7.16 6.01 0.21
N GLU A 31 -7.07 6.16 1.53
CA GLU A 31 -6.07 7.02 2.15
C GLU A 31 -4.68 6.35 2.16
N PRO A 32 -3.59 7.11 2.02
CA PRO A 32 -2.24 6.57 2.06
C PRO A 32 -1.91 5.95 3.41
N GLY A 33 -1.23 4.81 3.39
CA GLY A 33 -0.78 4.12 4.59
C GLY A 33 -0.82 2.61 4.47
N PHE A 34 -0.68 1.96 5.62
CA PHE A 34 -0.79 0.52 5.77
C PHE A 34 -2.10 0.17 6.44
N LYS A 35 -2.83 -0.77 5.85
CA LYS A 35 -4.02 -1.37 6.46
C LYS A 35 -3.76 -2.85 6.69
N LEU A 36 -3.74 -3.25 7.96
CA LEU A 36 -3.54 -4.64 8.35
C LEU A 36 -4.73 -5.49 7.90
N LEU A 37 -4.47 -6.54 7.13
CA LEU A 37 -5.48 -7.50 6.68
C LEU A 37 -5.46 -8.78 7.50
N GLY A 38 -4.27 -9.21 7.94
CA GLY A 38 -4.11 -10.43 8.73
C GLY A 38 -2.64 -10.81 8.91
N PHE A 39 -2.41 -12.07 9.29
CA PHE A 39 -1.08 -12.64 9.51
C PHE A 39 -0.95 -13.95 8.74
N GLN A 40 0.18 -14.15 8.07
CA GLN A 40 0.49 -15.34 7.29
C GLN A 40 1.80 -15.96 7.79
N GLN A 41 1.98 -17.28 7.66
CA GLN A 41 3.24 -17.92 8.08
C GLN A 41 4.37 -17.46 7.16
N GLN A 42 5.56 -17.19 7.72
CA GLN A 42 6.71 -16.72 6.95
C GLN A 42 7.11 -17.70 5.85
N LYS A 43 6.96 -19.01 6.09
CA LYS A 43 7.24 -20.07 5.11
C LYS A 43 6.39 -19.97 3.83
N ASP A 44 5.22 -19.35 3.93
CA ASP A 44 4.30 -19.19 2.80
C ASP A 44 4.66 -17.93 1.97
N VAL A 45 5.47 -17.02 2.52
CA VAL A 45 6.02 -15.85 1.83
C VAL A 45 7.30 -16.27 1.11
N LYS A 46 7.13 -16.77 -0.12
CA LYS A 46 8.24 -17.33 -0.90
C LYS A 46 9.09 -16.23 -1.54
N THR A 47 10.41 -16.42 -1.57
CA THR A 47 11.37 -15.48 -2.15
C THR A 47 11.15 -15.20 -3.64
N HIS A 48 10.63 -16.17 -4.38
CA HIS A 48 10.33 -15.98 -5.81
C HIS A 48 9.06 -15.16 -6.08
N TYR A 49 8.30 -14.76 -5.05
CA TYR A 49 7.22 -13.76 -5.19
C TYR A 49 7.72 -12.32 -5.11
N HIS A 50 9.05 -12.10 -5.15
CA HIS A 50 9.64 -10.77 -5.16
C HIS A 50 9.37 -10.04 -6.48
N ILE A 51 8.61 -8.94 -6.43
CA ILE A 51 8.23 -8.13 -7.60
C ILE A 51 9.00 -6.80 -7.65
N LYS A 52 9.23 -6.17 -6.49
CA LYS A 52 9.80 -4.83 -6.36
C LYS A 52 10.78 -4.76 -5.18
N PRO A 53 11.73 -3.81 -5.19
CA PRO A 53 12.64 -3.59 -4.06
C PRO A 53 11.88 -3.43 -2.73
N THR A 54 12.38 -4.09 -1.70
CA THR A 54 11.80 -4.07 -0.36
C THR A 54 12.08 -2.74 0.34
N HIS A 55 11.12 -2.29 1.15
CA HIS A 55 11.26 -1.12 2.00
C HIS A 55 11.42 -1.54 3.46
N PHE A 56 12.14 -0.72 4.23
CA PHE A 56 12.24 -0.90 5.68
C PHE A 56 11.28 0.06 6.39
N ILE A 57 10.57 -0.46 7.39
CA ILE A 57 9.61 0.31 8.19
C ILE A 57 10.14 0.40 9.61
N TYR A 58 10.14 1.61 10.16
CA TYR A 58 10.50 1.88 11.55
C TYR A 58 9.45 2.80 12.19
N PRO A 59 9.08 2.58 13.47
CA PRO A 59 8.09 3.42 14.13
C PRO A 59 8.58 4.86 14.28
N GLU A 60 7.71 5.82 13.96
CA GLU A 60 7.95 7.23 14.23
C GLU A 60 7.15 7.66 15.48
N GLU A 61 7.87 8.05 16.52
CA GLU A 61 7.28 8.42 17.83
C GLU A 61 6.80 9.88 17.89
N LYS A 62 7.26 10.72 16.96
CA LYS A 62 6.91 12.15 16.91
C LYS A 62 5.44 12.41 16.59
N SER A 63 4.82 11.52 15.81
CA SER A 63 3.44 11.70 15.34
C SER A 63 2.41 11.24 16.39
N LEU A 64 2.70 10.15 17.09
CA LEU A 64 1.81 9.52 18.08
C LEU A 64 2.65 8.82 19.15
N SER A 65 2.46 9.20 20.41
CA SER A 65 3.14 8.59 21.55
C SER A 65 2.66 7.14 21.76
N GLY A 66 3.60 6.23 22.05
CA GLY A 66 3.29 4.81 22.29
C GLY A 66 3.36 3.89 21.05
N ASN A 67 3.54 4.45 19.84
CA ASN A 67 3.72 3.66 18.62
C ASN A 67 4.93 2.74 18.67
N THR A 68 6.05 3.20 19.26
CA THR A 68 7.26 2.40 19.41
C THR A 68 7.00 1.14 20.24
N CYS A 69 6.27 1.29 21.37
CA CYS A 69 5.92 0.16 22.23
C CYS A 69 5.02 -0.86 21.51
N LEU A 70 3.98 -0.37 20.81
CA LEU A 70 3.08 -1.23 20.03
C LEU A 70 3.82 -1.95 18.91
N PHE A 71 4.68 -1.24 18.18
CA PHE A 71 5.47 -1.80 17.08
C PHE A 71 6.44 -2.88 17.59
N SER A 72 7.18 -2.60 18.68
CA SER A 72 8.08 -3.58 19.29
C SER A 72 7.32 -4.83 19.76
N ALA A 73 6.18 -4.67 20.44
CA ALA A 73 5.36 -5.80 20.86
C ALA A 73 4.84 -6.62 19.67
N LEU A 74 4.44 -5.97 18.57
CA LEU A 74 4.01 -6.64 17.35
C LEU A 74 5.16 -7.40 16.69
N LEU A 75 6.35 -6.78 16.61
CA LEU A 75 7.56 -7.38 16.05
C LEU A 75 7.94 -8.65 16.84
N ASP A 76 8.02 -8.55 18.17
CA ASP A 76 8.35 -9.66 19.06
C ASP A 76 7.37 -10.84 18.89
N ARG A 77 6.07 -10.56 18.79
CA ARG A 77 5.05 -11.60 18.59
C ARG A 77 5.11 -12.23 17.21
N CYS A 78 5.44 -11.47 16.17
CA CYS A 78 5.60 -11.99 14.82
C CYS A 78 6.82 -12.92 14.73
N LEU A 79 7.94 -12.54 15.36
CA LEU A 79 9.14 -13.38 15.46
C LEU A 79 8.86 -14.68 16.24
N GLN A 80 8.23 -14.59 17.41
CA GLN A 80 7.91 -15.76 18.24
C GLN A 80 6.99 -16.77 17.53
N ARG A 81 6.05 -16.29 16.70
CA ARG A 81 5.06 -17.13 16.02
C ARG A 81 5.48 -17.53 14.60
N GLY A 82 6.59 -17.00 14.08
CA GLY A 82 7.03 -17.25 12.70
C GLY A 82 6.00 -16.76 11.67
N VAL A 83 5.34 -15.63 11.96
CA VAL A 83 4.33 -15.02 11.08
C VAL A 83 4.77 -13.66 10.58
N ALA A 84 4.20 -13.24 9.45
CA ALA A 84 4.36 -11.93 8.85
C ALA A 84 2.99 -11.27 8.71
N PRO A 85 2.82 -10.00 9.14
CA PRO A 85 1.63 -9.22 8.83
C PRO A 85 1.46 -9.04 7.32
N ILE A 86 0.25 -9.28 6.83
CA ILE A 86 -0.15 -8.98 5.46
C ILE A 86 -0.96 -7.68 5.49
N CYS A 87 -0.50 -6.71 4.71
CA CYS A 87 -1.07 -5.37 4.67
C CYS A 87 -1.46 -4.98 3.25
N GLU A 88 -2.52 -4.18 3.14
CA GLU A 88 -2.77 -3.35 1.98
C GLU A 88 -1.97 -2.05 2.16
N TYR A 89 -1.12 -1.74 1.18
CA TYR A 89 -0.27 -0.55 1.16
C TYR A 89 -0.71 0.39 0.05
N ILE A 90 -1.01 1.63 0.42
CA ILE A 90 -1.29 2.73 -0.51
C ILE A 90 -0.22 3.79 -0.29
N SER A 91 0.66 4.00 -1.27
CA SER A 91 1.76 4.96 -1.14
C SER A 91 1.29 6.43 -1.25
N SER A 92 0.27 6.70 -2.05
CA SER A 92 -0.28 8.03 -2.26
C SER A 92 -1.75 7.96 -2.69
N LYS A 93 -2.49 9.07 -2.60
CA LYS A 93 -3.91 9.14 -2.99
C LYS A 93 -4.17 8.81 -4.46
N THR A 94 -3.15 8.82 -5.31
CA THR A 94 -3.23 8.51 -6.74
C THR A 94 -2.61 7.16 -7.10
N SER A 95 -2.09 6.45 -6.11
CA SER A 95 -1.49 5.12 -6.27
C SER A 95 -2.55 4.03 -6.11
N ALA A 96 -2.42 2.97 -6.90
CA ALA A 96 -3.18 1.75 -6.68
C ALA A 96 -2.71 1.05 -5.38
N PRO A 97 -3.60 0.33 -4.68
CA PRO A 97 -3.25 -0.45 -3.51
C PRO A 97 -2.39 -1.66 -3.91
N GLU A 98 -1.41 -1.97 -3.07
CA GLU A 98 -0.53 -3.14 -3.24
C GLU A 98 -0.62 -4.03 -2.00
N TYR A 99 -0.67 -5.34 -2.21
CA TYR A 99 -0.55 -6.29 -1.09
C TYR A 99 0.92 -6.50 -0.76
N VAL A 100 1.28 -6.27 0.50
CA VAL A 100 2.64 -6.39 0.99
C VAL A 100 2.69 -7.29 2.21
N ALA A 101 3.78 -8.05 2.34
CA ALA A 101 4.10 -8.81 3.53
C ALA A 101 5.19 -8.06 4.32
N LEU A 102 4.91 -7.77 5.59
CA LEU A 102 5.89 -7.17 6.49
C LEU A 102 6.70 -8.30 7.15
N LEU A 103 7.89 -8.55 6.64
CA LEU A 103 8.77 -9.55 7.24
C LEU A 103 9.38 -8.97 8.52
N PRO A 104 9.20 -9.61 9.70
CA PRO A 104 9.83 -9.14 10.91
C PRO A 104 11.35 -9.39 10.82
N GLN A 105 12.14 -8.34 11.09
CA GLN A 105 13.61 -8.34 11.06
C GLN A 105 14.17 -7.79 12.37
#